data_AF-A0A3C1B4G7-F1
#
_entry.id   AF-A0A3C1B4G7-F1
#
_cell.length_a   1.000
_cell.length_b   1.000
_cell.length_c   1.000
_cell.angle_alpha   90.00
_cell.angle_beta   90.00
_cell.angle_gamma   90.00
#
_symmetry.space_group_name_H-M   'P 1'
#
loop_
_entity.id
_entity.type
_entity.pdbx_description
1 polymer ?
#
loop_
_entity_poly.entity_id
_entity_poly.type
_entity_poly.pdbx_seq_one_letter_code
_entity_poly.pdbx_strand_id
1 'polypeptide(L)'
;MTYDYLVDFPGLGIQDIQISRIAFKLFGMPIYWYGLLIAFAIILCMLMAMRQAPKYSLNSEEIMDTFIAIIPLMIVFARLYYVAFEWEYYVEDWKMIFDTRQGGLGFYGGVIGGALAIWLVTRIKKIKISALLDFLAVYVPLGQAIGRWGNFFNQEAFGNNTTLPWGMYS
;
A
#
# COMPACT_ATOMS: atom_id res chain seq x y z
N MET A 1 3.73 -16.56 -21.75
CA MET A 1 3.68 -15.97 -20.40
C MET A 1 3.51 -17.14 -19.44
N THR A 2 4.48 -17.39 -18.57
CA THR A 2 4.32 -18.35 -17.46
C THR A 2 3.51 -17.66 -16.38
N TYR A 3 2.39 -18.25 -15.98
CA TYR A 3 1.66 -17.85 -14.79
C TYR A 3 2.41 -18.35 -13.55
N ASP A 4 2.25 -17.65 -12.44
CA ASP A 4 2.92 -18.00 -11.18
C ASP A 4 2.05 -18.96 -10.34
N TYR A 5 0.72 -18.85 -10.47
CA TYR A 5 -0.26 -19.58 -9.65
C TYR A 5 -1.47 -20.04 -10.47
N LEU A 6 -2.09 -21.12 -10.03
CA LEU A 6 -3.42 -21.56 -10.47
C LEU A 6 -4.38 -21.34 -9.31
N VAL A 7 -5.44 -20.57 -9.55
CA VAL A 7 -6.45 -20.27 -8.55
C VAL A 7 -7.79 -20.88 -8.92
N ASP A 8 -8.37 -21.58 -7.96
CA ASP A 8 -9.67 -22.23 -8.10
C ASP A 8 -10.65 -21.76 -7.03
N PHE A 9 -11.92 -21.66 -7.42
CA PHE A 9 -13.08 -21.55 -6.54
C PHE A 9 -14.05 -22.71 -6.85
N PRO A 10 -13.76 -23.94 -6.37
CA PRO A 10 -14.52 -25.13 -6.74
C PRO A 10 -16.01 -25.03 -6.45
N GLY A 11 -16.39 -24.41 -5.32
CA GLY A 11 -17.79 -24.23 -4.94
C GLY A 11 -18.55 -23.22 -5.80
N LEU A 12 -17.86 -22.42 -6.61
CA LEU A 12 -18.43 -21.52 -7.63
C LEU A 12 -18.31 -22.09 -9.05
N GLY A 13 -17.69 -23.26 -9.22
CA GLY A 13 -17.39 -23.83 -10.54
C GLY A 13 -16.38 -23.02 -11.36
N ILE A 14 -15.59 -22.15 -10.71
CA ILE A 14 -14.54 -21.35 -11.35
C ILE A 14 -13.21 -22.07 -11.11
N GLN A 15 -12.51 -22.42 -12.18
CA GLN A 15 -11.29 -23.24 -12.13
C GLN A 15 -10.24 -22.70 -13.11
N ASP A 16 -8.99 -23.11 -12.90
CA ASP A 16 -7.85 -22.86 -13.77
C ASP A 16 -7.58 -21.36 -14.01
N ILE A 17 -7.83 -20.51 -13.01
CA ILE A 17 -7.47 -19.09 -13.12
C ILE A 17 -5.96 -18.96 -13.03
N GLN A 18 -5.33 -18.68 -14.17
CA GLN A 18 -3.90 -18.42 -14.26
C GLN A 18 -3.58 -17.01 -13.76
N ILE A 19 -2.88 -16.92 -12.63
CA ILE A 19 -2.49 -15.64 -12.01
C ILE A 19 -0.98 -15.47 -12.09
N SER A 20 -0.53 -14.29 -12.49
CA SER A 20 0.86 -13.85 -12.33
C SER A 20 0.95 -12.64 -11.42
N ARG A 21 2.03 -12.55 -10.64
CA ARG A 21 2.40 -11.37 -9.86
C ARG A 21 2.81 -10.20 -10.75
N ILE A 22 3.44 -10.52 -11.90
CA ILE A 22 3.92 -9.55 -12.86
C ILE A 22 2.76 -9.16 -13.76
N ALA A 23 2.37 -7.89 -13.73
CA ALA A 23 1.35 -7.35 -14.61
C ALA A 23 1.85 -7.25 -16.05
N PHE A 24 3.04 -6.66 -16.22
CA PHE A 24 3.73 -6.57 -17.51
C PHE A 24 5.21 -6.27 -17.29
N LYS A 25 6.00 -6.37 -18.36
CA LYS A 25 7.41 -5.95 -18.37
C LYS A 25 7.56 -4.68 -19.18
N LEU A 26 8.24 -3.68 -18.62
CA LEU A 26 8.57 -2.43 -19.29
C LEU A 26 10.10 -2.36 -19.47
N PHE A 27 10.58 -2.36 -20.73
CA PHE A 27 12.01 -2.42 -21.06
C PHE A 27 12.77 -3.55 -20.36
N GLY A 28 12.13 -4.73 -20.23
CA GLY A 28 12.70 -5.90 -19.52
C GLY A 28 12.54 -5.85 -18.00
N MET A 29 12.13 -4.73 -17.41
CA MET A 29 11.89 -4.60 -15.98
C MET A 29 10.46 -5.07 -15.63
N PRO A 30 10.29 -5.99 -14.67
CA PRO A 30 8.97 -6.43 -14.24
C PRO A 30 8.24 -5.33 -13.46
N ILE A 31 6.97 -5.11 -13.82
CA ILE A 31 6.02 -4.26 -13.09
C ILE A 31 4.99 -5.18 -12.45
N TYR A 32 4.84 -5.09 -11.13
CA TYR A 32 4.00 -5.97 -10.33
C TYR A 32 2.60 -5.40 -10.14
N TRP A 33 1.58 -6.27 -10.13
CA TRP A 33 0.19 -5.88 -9.81
C TRP A 33 0.09 -5.17 -8.47
N TYR A 34 0.83 -5.66 -7.47
CA TYR A 34 0.85 -5.08 -6.13
C TYR A 34 1.21 -3.59 -6.13
N GLY A 35 2.26 -3.21 -6.86
CA GLY A 35 2.68 -1.82 -6.99
C GLY A 35 1.67 -0.96 -7.75
N LEU A 36 1.07 -1.50 -8.81
CA LEU A 36 0.04 -0.81 -9.59
C LEU A 36 -1.22 -0.54 -8.75
N LEU A 37 -1.67 -1.52 -7.98
CA LEU A 37 -2.85 -1.39 -7.12
C LEU A 37 -2.62 -0.39 -5.99
N ILE A 38 -1.43 -0.36 -5.38
CA ILE A 38 -1.07 0.66 -4.39
C ILE A 38 -1.05 2.06 -5.03
N ALA A 39 -0.38 2.21 -6.17
CA ALA A 39 -0.33 3.50 -6.87
C ALA A 39 -1.74 3.99 -7.23
N PHE A 40 -2.57 3.09 -7.76
CA PHE A 40 -3.98 3.36 -8.04
C PHE A 40 -4.75 3.77 -6.78
N ALA A 41 -4.60 3.04 -5.67
CA ALA A 41 -5.26 3.35 -4.40
C ALA A 41 -4.88 4.74 -3.89
N ILE A 42 -3.58 5.10 -3.93
CA ILE A 42 -3.08 6.41 -3.51
C ILE A 42 -3.69 7.51 -4.38
N ILE A 43 -3.61 7.39 -5.71
CA ILE A 43 -4.13 8.39 -6.64
C ILE A 43 -5.64 8.55 -6.46
N LEU A 44 -6.38 7.45 -6.38
CA LEU A 44 -7.83 7.47 -6.21
C LEU A 44 -8.22 8.15 -4.89
N CYS A 45 -7.60 7.76 -3.77
CA CYS A 45 -7.86 8.36 -2.47
C CYS A 45 -7.51 9.86 -2.45
N MET A 46 -6.38 10.24 -3.05
CA MET A 46 -5.95 11.63 -3.15
C MET A 46 -6.95 12.47 -3.96
N LEU A 47 -7.36 12.01 -5.15
CA LEU A 47 -8.32 12.71 -5.99
C LEU A 47 -9.68 12.86 -5.31
N MET A 48 -10.17 11.79 -4.67
CA MET A 48 -11.42 11.82 -3.92
C MET A 48 -11.34 12.75 -2.71
N ALA A 49 -10.24 12.71 -1.96
CA ALA A 49 -9.99 13.58 -0.82
C ALA A 49 -9.91 15.05 -1.26
N MET A 50 -9.10 15.38 -2.27
CA MET A 50 -9.01 16.75 -2.78
C MET A 50 -10.36 17.29 -3.26
N ARG A 51 -11.16 16.47 -3.96
CA ARG A 51 -12.49 16.86 -4.44
C ARG A 51 -13.46 17.12 -3.30
N GLN A 52 -13.33 16.42 -2.19
CA GLN A 52 -14.26 16.46 -1.08
C GLN A 52 -13.85 17.45 0.03
N ALA A 53 -12.57 17.81 0.10
CA ALA A 53 -12.00 18.72 1.10
C ALA A 53 -12.77 20.04 1.30
N PRO A 54 -13.20 20.76 0.22
CA PRO A 54 -13.91 22.03 0.40
C PRO A 54 -15.23 21.91 1.16
N LYS A 55 -15.87 20.73 1.13
CA LYS A 55 -17.12 20.49 1.88
C LYS A 55 -16.89 20.30 3.38
N TYR A 56 -15.65 20.12 3.81
CA TYR A 56 -15.24 19.92 5.20
C TYR A 56 -14.36 21.07 5.71
N SER A 57 -14.42 22.24 5.05
CA SER A 57 -13.60 23.42 5.40
C SER A 57 -12.09 23.16 5.37
N LEU A 58 -11.65 22.19 4.57
CA LEU A 58 -10.24 21.92 4.26
C LEU A 58 -9.95 22.38 2.83
N ASN A 59 -8.71 22.80 2.56
CA ASN A 59 -8.30 23.18 1.22
C ASN A 59 -7.78 21.95 0.46
N SER A 60 -8.15 21.80 -0.82
CA SER A 60 -7.61 20.75 -1.70
C SER A 60 -6.08 20.80 -1.81
N GLU A 61 -5.46 21.98 -1.72
CA GLU A 61 -4.01 22.16 -1.66
C GLU A 61 -3.41 21.57 -0.38
N GLU A 62 -4.05 21.78 0.77
CA GLU A 62 -3.61 21.19 2.04
C GLU A 62 -3.66 19.65 2.00
N ILE A 63 -4.67 19.09 1.34
CA ILE A 63 -4.76 17.66 1.11
C ILE A 63 -3.64 17.19 0.18
N MET A 64 -3.40 17.88 -0.94
CA MET A 64 -2.29 17.56 -1.84
C MET A 64 -0.95 17.57 -1.10
N ASP A 65 -0.68 18.62 -0.32
CA ASP A 65 0.53 18.74 0.49
C ASP A 65 0.65 17.61 1.52
N THR A 66 -0.48 17.19 2.09
CA THR A 66 -0.55 16.04 3.00
C THR A 66 -0.12 14.76 2.30
N PHE A 67 -0.62 14.47 1.08
CA PHE A 67 -0.23 13.29 0.31
C PHE A 67 1.25 13.36 -0.14
N ILE A 68 1.71 14.53 -0.60
CA ILE A 68 3.11 14.78 -0.98
C ILE A 68 4.06 14.51 0.20
N ALA A 69 3.65 14.82 1.43
CA ALA A 69 4.45 14.53 2.63
C ALA A 69 4.35 13.07 3.08
N ILE A 70 3.14 12.49 3.10
CA ILE A 70 2.88 11.12 3.59
C ILE A 70 3.63 10.09 2.75
N ILE A 71 3.52 10.14 1.42
CA ILE A 71 4.07 9.10 0.54
C ILE A 71 5.57 8.84 0.75
N PRO A 72 6.47 9.85 0.68
CA PRO A 72 7.89 9.62 0.89
C PRO A 72 8.21 9.23 2.34
N LEU A 73 7.57 9.87 3.34
CA LEU A 73 7.83 9.55 4.75
C LEU A 73 7.39 8.12 5.10
N MET A 74 6.27 7.65 4.56
CA MET A 74 5.85 6.26 4.72
C MET A 74 6.90 5.28 4.16
N ILE A 75 7.41 5.53 2.95
CA ILE A 75 8.41 4.66 2.32
C ILE A 75 9.71 4.66 3.12
N VAL A 76 10.20 5.84 3.50
CA VAL A 76 11.44 6.00 4.28
C VAL A 76 11.32 5.28 5.61
N PHE A 77 10.26 5.54 6.39
CA PHE A 77 10.11 4.92 7.70
C PHE A 77 9.77 3.43 7.61
N ALA A 78 9.04 2.98 6.60
CA ALA A 78 8.83 1.54 6.36
C ALA A 78 10.17 0.82 6.14
N ARG A 79 11.08 1.44 5.38
CA ARG A 79 12.42 0.89 5.17
C ARG A 79 13.27 0.93 6.43
N LEU A 80 13.32 2.07 7.13
CA LEU A 80 14.07 2.22 8.38
C LEU A 80 13.61 1.22 9.44
N TYR A 81 12.29 1.03 9.56
CA TYR A 81 11.73 0.04 10.47
C TYR A 81 12.18 -1.36 10.10
N TYR A 82 12.07 -1.77 8.84
CA TYR A 82 12.51 -3.09 8.40
C TYR A 82 14.00 -3.33 8.69
N VAL A 83 14.86 -2.37 8.33
CA VAL A 83 16.31 -2.44 8.54
C VAL A 83 16.67 -2.51 10.02
N ALA A 84 15.94 -1.80 10.89
CA ALA A 84 16.20 -1.84 12.33
C ALA A 84 15.91 -3.22 12.94
N PHE A 85 14.90 -3.94 12.44
CA PHE A 85 14.56 -5.27 12.92
C PHE A 85 15.38 -6.38 12.25
N GLU A 86 15.82 -6.17 11.01
CA GLU A 86 16.67 -7.10 10.25
C GLU A 86 18.14 -6.63 10.21
N TRP A 87 18.61 -5.97 11.27
CA TRP A 87 19.90 -5.25 11.27
C TRP A 87 21.10 -6.16 10.94
N GLU A 88 21.07 -7.41 11.42
CA GLU A 88 22.13 -8.39 11.17
C GLU A 88 22.32 -8.66 9.66
N TYR A 89 21.26 -8.60 8.86
CA TYR A 89 21.35 -8.75 7.41
C TYR A 89 22.05 -7.56 6.73
N TYR A 90 21.92 -6.35 7.28
CA TYR A 90 22.42 -5.11 6.66
C TYR A 90 23.80 -4.68 7.15
N VAL A 91 24.31 -5.27 8.23
CA VAL A 91 25.63 -4.89 8.79
C VAL A 91 26.77 -5.26 7.84
N GLU A 92 26.61 -6.33 7.06
CA GLU A 92 27.62 -6.83 6.12
C GLU A 92 27.65 -6.01 4.82
N ASP A 93 26.50 -5.50 4.37
CA ASP A 93 26.40 -4.61 3.21
C ASP A 93 25.33 -3.52 3.41
N TRP A 94 25.74 -2.42 4.03
CA TRP A 94 24.88 -1.27 4.30
C TRP A 94 24.26 -0.66 3.04
N LYS A 95 24.83 -0.87 1.85
CA LYS A 95 24.26 -0.33 0.61
C LYS A 95 22.93 -0.98 0.27
N MET A 96 22.69 -2.21 0.73
CA MET A 96 21.41 -2.90 0.56
C MET A 96 20.26 -2.16 1.24
N ILE A 97 20.52 -1.28 2.22
CA ILE A 97 19.48 -0.42 2.83
C ILE A 97 18.74 0.40 1.78
N PHE A 98 19.40 0.83 0.72
CA PHE A 98 18.79 1.64 -0.35
C PHE A 98 18.11 0.79 -1.43
N ASP A 99 18.36 -0.52 -1.47
CA ASP A 99 17.68 -1.42 -2.40
C ASP A 99 16.27 -1.77 -1.90
N THR A 100 15.32 -0.92 -2.28
CA THR A 100 13.90 -1.13 -1.99
C THR A 100 13.21 -2.09 -2.98
N ARG A 101 13.90 -2.51 -4.05
CA ARG A 101 13.32 -3.40 -5.07
C ARG A 101 13.35 -4.86 -4.66
N GLN A 102 14.30 -5.24 -3.81
CA GLN A 102 14.35 -6.58 -3.21
C GLN A 102 13.29 -6.79 -2.11
N GLY A 103 12.44 -5.79 -1.84
CA GLY A 103 11.45 -5.82 -0.77
C GLY A 103 12.00 -5.24 0.53
N GLY A 104 11.45 -5.67 1.67
CA GLY A 104 11.85 -5.20 2.99
C GLY A 104 11.30 -3.83 3.37
N LEU A 105 9.97 -3.72 3.39
CA LEU A 105 9.25 -2.55 3.86
C LEU A 105 8.33 -2.97 5.01
N GLY A 106 8.59 -2.44 6.21
CA GLY A 106 7.80 -2.75 7.39
C GLY A 106 6.53 -1.92 7.46
N PHE A 107 5.38 -2.57 7.61
CA PHE A 107 4.08 -1.89 7.73
C PHE A 107 4.05 -0.86 8.86
N TYR A 108 4.52 -1.22 10.06
CA TYR A 108 4.55 -0.33 11.23
C TYR A 108 5.41 0.92 11.00
N GLY A 109 6.53 0.78 10.30
CA GLY A 109 7.34 1.92 9.89
C GLY A 109 6.56 2.87 8.99
N GLY A 110 5.82 2.34 8.01
CA GLY A 110 4.92 3.13 7.18
C GLY A 110 3.89 3.92 8.00
N VAL A 111 3.26 3.28 9.00
CA VAL A 111 2.30 3.96 9.90
C VAL A 111 2.97 5.10 10.68
N ILE A 112 4.17 4.88 11.23
CA ILE A 112 4.92 5.92 11.95
C ILE A 112 5.26 7.09 11.02
N GLY A 113 5.77 6.81 9.82
CA GLY A 113 6.09 7.83 8.83
C GLY A 113 4.88 8.65 8.39
N GLY A 114 3.74 7.98 8.17
CA GLY A 114 2.47 8.64 7.83
C GLY A 114 1.96 9.54 8.96
N ALA A 115 2.00 9.06 10.21
CA ALA A 115 1.60 9.85 11.38
C ALA A 115 2.50 11.08 11.56
N LEU A 116 3.82 10.92 11.39
CA LEU A 116 4.79 12.03 11.44
C LEU A 116 4.52 13.05 10.33
N ALA A 117 4.22 12.61 9.11
CA ALA A 117 3.89 13.49 7.99
C ALA A 117 2.64 14.32 8.27
N ILE A 118 1.56 13.69 8.75
CA ILE A 118 0.32 14.38 9.15
C ILE A 118 0.60 15.41 10.23
N TRP A 119 1.36 15.04 11.26
CA TRP A 119 1.75 15.97 12.31
C TRP A 119 2.55 17.15 11.76
N LEU A 120 3.53 16.91 10.89
CA LEU A 120 4.37 17.96 10.31
C LEU A 120 3.54 18.94 9.46
N VAL A 121 2.70 18.42 8.56
CA VAL A 121 1.87 19.23 7.66
C VAL A 121 0.87 20.07 8.46
N THR A 122 0.20 19.48 9.44
CA THR A 122 -0.76 20.20 10.30
C THR A 122 -0.10 21.33 11.09
N ARG A 123 1.16 21.14 11.53
CA ARG A 123 1.94 22.19 12.20
C ARG A 123 2.35 23.32 11.25
N ILE A 124 2.85 22.99 10.06
CA ILE A 124 3.32 23.98 9.09
C ILE A 124 2.15 24.80 8.54
N LYS A 125 1.06 24.13 8.17
CA LYS A 125 -0.12 24.74 7.54
C LYS A 125 -1.16 25.25 8.55
N LYS A 126 -0.94 25.03 9.85
CA LYS A 126 -1.85 25.41 10.95
C LYS A 126 -3.25 24.79 10.82
N ILE A 127 -3.31 23.56 10.31
CA ILE A 127 -4.55 22.78 10.20
C ILE A 127 -4.82 22.11 11.54
N LYS A 128 -6.09 22.07 11.98
CA LYS A 128 -6.47 21.30 13.17
C LYS A 128 -6.27 19.81 12.88
N ILE A 129 -5.33 19.17 13.58
CA ILE A 129 -4.98 17.76 13.34
C ILE A 129 -6.18 16.82 13.43
N SER A 130 -7.11 17.05 14.37
CA SER A 130 -8.32 16.22 14.49
C SER A 130 -9.21 16.33 13.24
N ALA A 131 -9.35 17.53 12.66
CA ALA A 131 -10.16 17.73 11.47
C ALA A 131 -9.56 16.98 10.26
N LEU A 132 -8.23 17.01 10.12
CA LEU A 132 -7.55 16.26 9.06
C LEU A 132 -7.64 14.74 9.28
N LEU A 133 -7.49 14.27 10.52
CA LEU A 133 -7.60 12.84 10.84
C LEU A 133 -9.04 12.33 10.62
N ASP A 134 -10.05 13.03 11.10
CA ASP A 134 -11.46 12.69 10.90
C ASP A 134 -11.79 12.65 9.40
N PHE A 135 -11.25 13.60 8.63
CA PHE A 135 -11.41 13.63 7.19
C PHE A 135 -10.71 12.46 6.48
N LEU A 136 -9.49 12.11 6.89
CA LEU A 136 -8.72 11.02 6.29
C LEU A 136 -9.21 9.62 6.70
N ALA A 137 -9.98 9.51 7.78
CA ALA A 137 -10.41 8.25 8.37
C ALA A 137 -11.14 7.31 7.39
N VAL A 138 -11.85 7.85 6.39
CA VAL A 138 -12.56 7.06 5.38
C VAL A 138 -11.66 6.60 4.23
N TYR A 139 -10.56 7.31 3.96
CA TYR A 139 -9.67 7.02 2.84
C TYR A 139 -8.65 5.93 3.18
N VAL A 140 -8.25 5.83 4.46
CA VAL A 140 -7.37 4.75 4.94
C VAL A 140 -7.95 3.35 4.66
N PRO A 141 -9.18 3.00 5.09
CA PRO A 141 -9.75 1.69 4.82
C PRO A 141 -10.04 1.48 3.33
N LEU A 142 -10.39 2.53 2.57
CA LEU A 142 -10.55 2.44 1.11
C LEU A 142 -9.23 2.03 0.44
N GLY A 143 -8.13 2.70 0.78
CA GLY A 143 -6.80 2.37 0.26
C GLY A 143 -6.38 0.95 0.63
N GLN A 144 -6.66 0.53 1.87
CA GLN A 144 -6.40 -0.84 2.33
C GLN A 144 -7.23 -1.87 1.54
N ALA A 145 -8.53 -1.63 1.34
CA ALA A 145 -9.41 -2.54 0.60
C ALA A 145 -8.91 -2.76 -0.84
N ILE A 146 -8.42 -1.71 -1.51
CA ILE A 146 -7.79 -1.82 -2.83
C ILE A 146 -6.46 -2.58 -2.73
N GLY A 147 -5.64 -2.26 -1.73
CA GLY A 147 -4.36 -2.93 -1.49
C GLY A 147 -4.49 -4.45 -1.25
N ARG A 148 -5.61 -4.92 -0.67
CA ARG A 148 -5.87 -6.36 -0.47
C ARG A 148 -5.95 -7.15 -1.77
N TRP A 149 -6.30 -6.53 -2.88
CA TRP A 149 -6.19 -7.17 -4.20
C TRP A 149 -4.73 -7.45 -4.58
N GLY A 150 -3.78 -6.66 -4.08
CA GLY A 150 -2.36 -6.96 -4.22
C GLY A 150 -2.00 -8.28 -3.55
N ASN A 151 -2.52 -8.54 -2.34
CA ASN A 151 -2.30 -9.82 -1.65
C ASN A 151 -2.87 -11.00 -2.46
N PHE A 152 -4.02 -10.80 -3.13
CA PHE A 152 -4.60 -11.80 -4.02
C PHE A 152 -3.65 -12.14 -5.19
N PHE A 153 -3.11 -11.15 -5.91
CA PHE A 153 -2.13 -11.43 -6.99
C PHE A 153 -0.82 -12.04 -6.48
N ASN A 154 -0.40 -11.70 -5.25
CA ASN A 154 0.80 -12.24 -4.63
C ASN A 154 0.60 -13.61 -3.98
N GLN A 155 -0.64 -14.09 -3.82
CA GLN A 155 -0.95 -15.30 -3.05
C GLN A 155 -0.40 -15.25 -1.63
N GLU A 156 -0.82 -14.24 -0.87
CA GLU A 156 -0.44 -14.06 0.53
C GLU A 156 -1.63 -13.57 1.37
N ALA A 157 -1.46 -13.57 2.70
CA ALA A 157 -2.48 -13.13 3.66
C ALA A 157 -3.83 -13.87 3.54
N PHE A 158 -3.77 -15.19 3.30
CA PHE A 158 -4.94 -16.07 3.29
C PHE A 158 -5.69 -16.05 4.62
N GLY A 159 -6.99 -16.33 4.54
CA GLY A 159 -7.83 -16.61 5.70
C GLY A 159 -7.67 -18.06 6.18
N ASN A 160 -8.64 -18.52 6.97
CA ASN A 160 -8.71 -19.92 7.38
C ASN A 160 -9.33 -20.79 6.29
N ASN A 161 -8.95 -22.07 6.28
CA ASN A 161 -9.60 -23.08 5.45
C ASN A 161 -11.12 -23.08 5.69
N THR A 162 -11.89 -23.18 4.62
CA THR A 162 -13.35 -23.10 4.66
C THR A 162 -13.97 -24.10 3.69
N THR A 163 -15.14 -24.60 4.06
CA THR A 163 -15.98 -25.46 3.20
C THR A 163 -17.10 -24.69 2.52
N LEU A 164 -17.11 -23.35 2.67
CA LEU A 164 -18.11 -22.47 2.05
C LEU A 164 -17.91 -22.39 0.53
N PRO A 165 -18.96 -22.09 -0.25
CA PRO A 165 -18.89 -22.15 -1.72
C PRO A 165 -17.88 -21.19 -2.35
N TRP A 166 -17.51 -20.10 -1.66
CA TRP A 166 -16.49 -19.14 -2.10
C TRP A 166 -15.08 -19.44 -1.57
N GLY A 167 -14.82 -20.64 -1.06
CA GLY A 167 -13.47 -21.07 -0.68
C GLY A 167 -12.52 -21.04 -1.89
N MET A 168 -11.32 -20.49 -1.69
CA MET A 168 -10.29 -20.32 -2.71
C MET A 168 -9.13 -21.27 -2.46
N TYR A 169 -8.61 -21.87 -3.53
CA TYR A 169 -7.41 -22.70 -3.54
C TYR A 169 -6.38 -22.05 -4.47
N SER A 170 -5.10 -22.04 -4.08
CA SER A 170 -4.00 -21.51 -4.87
C SER A 170 -2.72 -22.32 -4.68
#